data_AF-D3VDY6-F1
#
_entry.id   AF-D3VDY6-F1
#
_cell.length_a   1.000
_cell.length_b   1.000
_cell.length_c   1.000
_cell.angle_alpha   90.00
_cell.angle_beta   90.00
_cell.angle_gamma   90.00
#
_symmetry.space_group_name_H-M   'P 1'
#
loop_
_entity.id
_entity.type
_entity.pdbx_description
1 polymer ?
#
loop_
_entity_poly.entity_id
_entity_poly.type
_entity_poly.pdbx_seq_one_letter_code
_entity_poly.pdbx_strand_id
1 'polypeptide(L)' 'MTRDKPPTKISDETLIADVKNYPDDYQWERAKRLGVSQSAVHYALKRLKITVKKNAQTPRR' A
#
# COMPACT_ATOMS: atom_id res chain seq x y z
N MET A 1 -14.00 -21.64 1.26
CA MET A 1 -14.64 -20.83 0.21
C MET A 1 -13.82 -19.56 0.01
N THR A 2 -12.92 -19.51 -0.97
CA THR A 2 -12.16 -18.30 -1.32
C THR A 2 -12.85 -17.57 -2.46
N ARG A 3 -13.11 -16.26 -2.30
CA ARG A 3 -13.74 -15.45 -3.34
C ARG A 3 -12.71 -15.10 -4.41
N ASP A 4 -12.84 -15.68 -5.60
CA ASP A 4 -12.05 -15.34 -6.77
C ASP A 4 -12.71 -14.16 -7.52
N LYS A 5 -12.43 -12.94 -7.07
CA LYS A 5 -12.91 -11.72 -7.72
C LYS A 5 -11.78 -10.71 -7.79
N PRO A 6 -11.50 -10.12 -8.98
CA PRO A 6 -10.45 -9.14 -9.12
C PRO A 6 -10.70 -7.88 -8.27
N PRO A 7 -9.63 -7.15 -7.91
CA PRO A 7 -9.72 -5.90 -7.18
C PRO A 7 -10.59 -4.87 -7.92
N THR A 8 -11.62 -4.33 -7.27
CA THR A 8 -12.53 -3.38 -7.94
C THR A 8 -12.03 -1.93 -7.91
N LYS A 9 -11.25 -1.55 -6.89
CA LYS A 9 -10.87 -0.15 -6.63
C LYS A 9 -9.41 0.20 -6.94
N ILE A 10 -8.49 -0.76 -6.78
CA ILE A 10 -7.04 -0.54 -6.92
C ILE A 10 -6.45 -1.79 -7.56
N SER A 11 -5.77 -1.63 -8.70
CA SER A 11 -4.99 -2.70 -9.33
C SER A 11 -3.79 -3.08 -8.45
N ASP A 12 -3.50 -4.37 -8.35
CA ASP A 12 -2.38 -4.88 -7.56
C ASP A 12 -1.04 -4.28 -8.03
N GLU A 13 -0.85 -4.15 -9.34
CA GLU A 13 0.39 -3.63 -9.93
C GLU A 13 0.65 -2.17 -9.53
N THR A 14 -0.40 -1.33 -9.57
CA THR A 14 -0.29 0.08 -9.22
C THR A 14 0.10 0.26 -7.75
N LEU A 15 -0.50 -0.53 -6.86
CA LEU A 15 -0.18 -0.49 -5.43
C LEU A 15 1.23 -1.00 -5.14
N ILE A 16 1.65 -2.09 -5.82
CA ILE A 16 3.00 -2.64 -5.66
C ILE A 16 4.05 -1.61 -6.13
N ALA A 17 3.81 -0.92 -7.25
CA ALA A 17 4.69 0.13 -7.73
C ALA A 17 4.77 1.31 -6.75
N ASP A 18 3.64 1.77 -6.21
CA ASP A 18 3.61 2.85 -5.23
C ASP A 18 4.34 2.49 -3.93
N VAL A 19 4.16 1.26 -3.43
CA VAL A 19 4.88 0.78 -2.23
C VAL A 19 6.38 0.71 -2.45
N LYS A 20 6.83 0.31 -3.64
CA LYS A 20 8.27 0.27 -3.97
C LYS A 20 8.89 1.66 -4.08
N ASN A 21 8.19 2.61 -4.70
CA ASN A 21 8.70 3.97 -4.90
C ASN A 21 8.67 4.80 -3.62
N TYR A 22 7.68 4.55 -2.75
CA TYR A 22 7.46 5.31 -1.53
C TYR A 22 7.24 4.36 -0.35
N PRO A 23 8.25 3.65 0.16
CA PRO A 23 8.04 2.62 1.19
C PRO A 23 7.57 3.20 2.54
N ASP A 24 8.07 4.36 2.93
CA ASP A 24 7.82 4.93 4.26
C ASP A 24 6.53 5.76 4.39
N ASP A 25 5.85 5.99 3.26
CA ASP A 25 4.66 6.83 3.19
C ASP A 25 3.43 6.19 3.85
N TYR A 26 2.64 7.04 4.48
CA TYR A 26 1.41 6.67 5.13
C TYR A 26 0.33 6.28 4.11
N GLN A 27 -0.60 5.42 4.53
CA GLN A 27 -1.70 4.96 3.67
C GLN A 27 -2.54 6.11 3.09
N TRP A 28 -2.72 7.21 3.82
CA TRP A 28 -3.50 8.36 3.36
C TRP A 28 -2.78 9.15 2.25
N GLU A 29 -1.45 9.18 2.25
CA GLU A 29 -0.64 9.81 1.19
C GLU A 29 -0.75 9.01 -0.11
N ARG A 30 -0.61 7.68 0.01
CA ARG A 30 -0.83 6.75 -1.10
C ARG A 30 -2.25 6.87 -1.67
N ALA A 31 -3.24 6.95 -0.80
CA ALA A 31 -4.63 7.11 -1.17
C ALA A 31 -4.86 8.40 -1.98
N LYS A 32 -4.24 9.50 -1.55
CA LYS A 32 -4.28 10.78 -2.28
C LYS A 32 -3.63 10.69 -3.67
N ARG A 33 -2.50 9.99 -3.81
CA ARG A 33 -1.83 9.77 -5.11
C ARG A 33 -2.64 8.89 -6.05
N LEU A 34 -3.23 7.82 -5.51
CA LEU A 34 -3.98 6.82 -6.26
C LEU A 34 -5.45 7.24 -6.50
N GLY A 35 -5.90 8.37 -5.94
CA GLY A 35 -7.28 8.86 -6.10
C GLY A 35 -8.32 7.97 -5.42
N VAL A 36 -7.96 7.27 -4.35
CA VAL A 36 -8.81 6.28 -3.66
C VAL A 36 -8.97 6.61 -2.18
N SER A 37 -9.85 5.90 -1.48
CA SER A 37 -9.96 6.02 -0.03
C SER A 37 -8.81 5.29 0.68
N GLN A 38 -8.41 5.79 1.85
CA GLN A 38 -7.43 5.12 2.71
C GLN A 38 -7.85 3.67 3.03
N SER A 39 -9.15 3.43 3.26
CA SER A 39 -9.69 2.08 3.50
C SER A 39 -9.42 1.14 2.33
N ALA A 40 -9.51 1.60 1.08
CA ALA A 40 -9.21 0.78 -0.09
C ALA A 40 -7.73 0.36 -0.11
N VAL A 41 -6.81 1.27 0.23
CA VAL A 41 -5.38 0.97 0.36
C VAL A 41 -5.13 -0.07 1.45
N HIS A 42 -5.75 0.09 2.63
CA HIS A 42 -5.62 -0.86 3.75
C HIS A 42 -6.05 -2.28 3.37
N TYR A 43 -7.22 -2.44 2.76
CA TYR A 43 -7.70 -3.76 2.33
C TYR A 43 -6.83 -4.35 1.21
N ALA A 44 -6.33 -3.52 0.29
CA ALA A 44 -5.46 -3.96 -0.78
C ALA A 44 -4.08 -4.45 -0.25
N LEU A 45 -3.47 -3.72 0.70
CA LEU A 45 -2.24 -4.16 1.36
C LEU A 45 -2.41 -5.50 2.09
N LYS A 46 -3.54 -5.67 2.81
CA LYS A 46 -3.88 -6.94 3.47
C LYS A 46 -4.07 -8.09 2.48
N ARG A 47 -4.76 -7.85 1.35
CA ARG A 47 -4.91 -8.84 0.27
C ARG A 47 -3.55 -9.30 -0.24
N LEU A 48 -2.65 -8.35 -0.50
CA LEU A 48 -1.31 -8.61 -1.05
C LEU A 48 -0.29 -9.10 -0.01
N LYS A 49 -0.66 -9.15 1.28
CA LYS A 49 0.23 -9.49 2.40
C LYS A 49 1.50 -8.63 2.45
N ILE A 50 1.38 -7.36 2.06
CA ILE A 50 2.48 -6.40 2.08
C ILE A 50 2.53 -5.73 3.45
N THR A 51 3.68 -5.83 4.11
CA THR A 51 3.99 -5.10 5.33
C THR A 51 5.29 -4.35 5.12
N VAL A 52 5.30 -3.04 5.40
CA VAL A 52 6.50 -2.22 5.31
C VAL A 52 6.88 -1.74 6.71
N LYS A 53 8.12 -2.02 7.12
CA LYS A 53 8.70 -1.49 8.35
C LYS A 53 9.41 -0.18 8.01
N LYS A 54 9.12 0.87 8.77
CA LYS A 54 9.81 2.15 8.60
C LYS A 54 11.30 2.00 8.90
N ASN A 55 12.13 2.43 7.96
CA ASN A 55 13.58 2.47 8.14
C ASN A 55 13.98 3.88 8.57
N ALA A 56 13.79 4.20 9.85
CA ALA A 56 14.41 5.39 10.41
C ALA A 56 15.93 5.20 10.35
N GLN A 57 16.64 6.03 9.58
CA GLN A 57 18.10 6.02 9.63
C GLN A 57 18.52 6.39 11.04
N THR A 58 19.11 5.43 11.76
CA THR A 58 19.67 5.69 13.09
C THR A 58 20.71 6.79 12.93
N PRO A 59 20.58 7.93 13.65
CA PRO A 59 21.61 8.96 13.61
C PRO A 59 22.92 8.33 14.09
N ARG A 60 23.95 8.38 13.22
CA ARG A 60 25.30 7.96 13.61
C ARG A 60 25.82 8.99 14.60
N ARG A 61 26.22 8.52 15.78
CA ARG A 61 26.91 9.34 16.79
C ARG A 61 28.31 9.69 16.33
#